data_AF-A0A924NPL9-F1
#
_entry.id   AF-A0A924NPL9-F1
#
_cell.length_a   1.000
_cell.length_b   1.000
_cell.length_c   1.000
_cell.angle_alpha   90.00
_cell.angle_beta   90.00
_cell.angle_gamma   90.00
#
_symmetry.space_group_name_H-M   'P 1'
#
loop_
_entity.id
_entity.type
_entity.pdbx_description
1 polymer ?
#
loop_
_entity_poly.entity_id
_entity_poly.type
_entity_poly.pdbx_seq_one_letter_code
_entity_poly.pdbx_strand_id
1 'polypeptide(L)'
;MVKLSLSLRHSAVAVLLVCGAGTLQAQPREGVDVGGISPMAKLVPAETVERSAGQQYAQLLQQGAQKNALAAPDQPQLKRLRAIAQRIIPYAMAWNPRAKD
;
A
#
# COMPACT_ATOMS: atom_id res chain seq x y z
N MET A 1 8.37 0.50 82.20
CA MET A 1 7.01 0.77 81.64
C MET A 1 7.07 0.48 80.15
N VAL A 2 6.80 -0.77 79.73
CA VAL A 2 5.56 -1.28 79.10
C VAL A 2 5.28 -0.76 77.67
N LYS A 3 5.60 -1.63 76.68
CA LYS A 3 4.97 -1.91 75.36
C LYS A 3 4.86 -0.74 74.34
N LEU A 4 4.94 -0.89 73.00
CA LEU A 4 4.19 -1.82 72.14
C LEU A 4 4.63 -1.67 70.64
N SER A 5 4.96 -2.80 69.99
CA SER A 5 4.62 -3.23 68.61
C SER A 5 5.02 -2.48 67.31
N LEU A 6 5.97 -3.09 66.60
CA LEU A 6 5.96 -3.62 65.21
C LEU A 6 5.06 -2.99 64.11
N SER A 7 5.66 -2.61 62.98
CA SER A 7 5.09 -2.81 61.61
C SER A 7 6.16 -2.63 60.52
N LEU A 8 6.64 -3.76 60.00
CA LEU A 8 7.48 -3.89 58.81
C LEU A 8 6.65 -3.65 57.54
N ARG A 9 7.01 -2.68 56.69
CA ARG A 9 6.43 -2.55 55.34
C ARG A 9 7.53 -2.24 54.33
N HIS A 10 7.97 -3.30 53.66
CA HIS A 10 8.81 -3.30 52.48
C HIS A 10 8.27 -2.31 51.44
N SER A 11 9.06 -1.31 51.03
CA SER A 11 8.82 -0.61 49.77
C SER A 11 10.02 -0.85 48.87
N ALA A 12 9.77 -1.73 47.92
CA ALA A 12 10.69 -2.20 46.91
C ALA A 12 11.16 -1.06 46.00
N VAL A 13 12.43 -1.17 45.64
CA VAL A 13 13.17 -0.46 44.61
C VAL A 13 12.38 -0.42 43.30
N ALA A 14 12.10 0.78 42.78
CA ALA A 14 11.62 0.97 41.41
C ALA A 14 12.80 1.45 40.55
N VAL A 15 13.39 0.50 39.82
CA VAL A 15 14.42 0.71 38.80
C VAL A 15 13.81 1.51 37.63
N LEU A 16 14.41 2.65 37.34
CA LEU A 16 14.04 3.55 36.25
C LEU A 16 14.75 3.08 34.98
N LEU A 17 14.04 2.30 34.15
CA LEU A 17 14.54 1.80 32.87
C LEU A 17 14.16 2.77 31.74
N VAL A 18 15.11 3.61 31.35
CA VAL A 18 15.01 4.49 30.17
C VAL A 18 15.03 3.62 28.91
N CYS A 19 13.87 3.41 28.30
CA CYS A 19 13.77 2.85 26.95
C CYS A 19 13.97 3.98 25.93
N GLY A 20 15.14 4.00 25.30
CA GLY A 20 15.40 4.79 24.10
C GLY A 20 14.54 4.28 22.93
N ALA A 21 13.37 4.87 22.75
CA ALA A 21 12.59 4.71 21.54
C ALA A 21 13.21 5.62 20.46
N GLY A 22 14.11 5.06 19.65
CA GLY A 22 14.46 5.66 18.37
C GLY A 22 13.18 5.77 17.54
N THR A 23 12.66 6.98 17.41
CA THR A 23 11.55 7.25 16.52
C THR A 23 12.07 7.04 15.10
N LEU A 24 11.67 5.92 14.48
CA LEU A 24 11.75 5.76 13.04
C LEU A 24 10.87 6.85 12.44
N GLN A 25 11.48 7.99 12.08
CA GLN A 25 10.80 9.07 11.42
C GLN A 25 10.36 8.57 10.05
N ALA A 26 9.09 8.21 9.93
CA ALA A 26 8.44 8.04 8.64
C ALA A 26 8.57 9.39 7.92
N GLN A 27 9.42 9.46 6.89
CA GLN A 27 9.49 10.64 6.05
C GLN A 27 8.08 10.90 5.50
N PRO A 28 7.51 12.09 5.67
CA PRO A 28 6.27 12.43 5.02
C PRO A 28 6.52 12.30 3.53
N ARG A 29 5.89 11.33 2.87
CA ARG A 29 5.73 11.45 1.43
C ARG A 29 4.86 12.68 1.25
N GLU A 30 5.40 13.75 0.66
CA GLU A 30 4.57 14.87 0.22
C GLU A 30 3.52 14.29 -0.76
N GLY A 31 2.28 14.14 -0.26
CA GLY A 31 1.22 13.38 -0.91
C GLY A 31 0.06 13.04 0.04
N VAL A 32 -1.04 12.55 -0.54
CA VAL A 32 -2.24 12.10 0.20
C VAL A 32 -1.88 10.89 1.08
N ASP A 33 -2.17 10.96 2.38
CA ASP A 33 -2.10 9.80 3.28
C ASP A 33 -3.17 8.78 2.86
N VAL A 34 -2.74 7.65 2.33
CA VAL A 34 -3.63 6.57 1.87
C VAL A 34 -4.01 5.59 2.99
N GLY A 35 -3.51 5.81 4.22
CA GLY A 35 -3.74 4.92 5.35
C GLY A 35 -3.18 3.51 5.15
N GLY A 36 -3.55 2.60 6.04
CA GLY A 36 -3.19 1.18 5.94
C GLY A 36 -3.97 0.44 4.84
N ILE A 37 -3.50 -0.76 4.49
CA ILE A 37 -4.20 -1.67 3.56
C ILE A 37 -5.63 -1.90 4.07
N SER A 38 -6.63 -1.67 3.21
CA SER A 38 -8.04 -1.91 3.53
C SER A 38 -8.24 -3.35 4.06
N PRO A 39 -9.04 -3.57 5.12
CA PRO A 39 -9.35 -4.90 5.61
C PRO A 39 -10.01 -5.78 4.53
N MET A 40 -10.68 -5.19 3.54
CA MET A 40 -11.27 -5.91 2.40
C MET A 40 -10.21 -6.56 1.49
N ALA A 41 -8.99 -6.02 1.44
CA ALA A 41 -7.89 -6.61 0.67
C ALA A 41 -7.43 -7.97 1.24
N LYS A 42 -7.86 -8.33 2.45
CA LYS A 42 -7.62 -9.65 3.05
C LYS A 42 -8.63 -10.71 2.59
N LEU A 43 -9.78 -10.29 2.06
CA LEU A 43 -10.87 -11.19 1.68
C LEU A 43 -10.69 -11.77 0.27
N VAL A 44 -10.13 -10.97 -0.65
CA VAL A 44 -9.87 -11.41 -2.03
C VAL A 44 -8.40 -11.18 -2.35
N PRO A 45 -7.65 -12.23 -2.73
CA PRO A 45 -6.27 -12.06 -3.17
C PRO A 45 -6.19 -11.12 -4.38
N ALA A 46 -5.24 -10.18 -4.35
CA ALA A 46 -5.03 -9.23 -5.45
C ALA A 46 -4.85 -9.92 -6.80
N GLU A 47 -4.10 -11.04 -6.82
CA GLU A 47 -3.88 -11.88 -7.99
C GLU A 47 -5.19 -12.34 -8.66
N THR A 48 -6.20 -12.72 -7.87
CA THR A 48 -7.50 -13.16 -8.39
C THR A 48 -8.26 -12.01 -9.03
N VAL A 49 -8.26 -10.84 -8.37
CA VAL A 49 -8.88 -9.63 -8.90
C VAL A 49 -8.22 -9.24 -10.22
N GLU A 50 -6.89 -9.22 -10.27
CA GLU A 50 -6.15 -8.82 -11.46
C GLU A 50 -6.31 -9.79 -12.63
N ARG A 51 -6.31 -11.10 -12.36
CA ARG A 51 -6.61 -12.10 -13.39
C ARG A 51 -8.02 -11.89 -13.98
N SER A 52 -9.02 -11.69 -13.13
CA SER A 52 -10.39 -11.44 -13.60
C SER A 52 -10.51 -10.12 -14.37
N ALA A 53 -9.85 -9.06 -13.90
CA ALA A 53 -9.82 -7.76 -14.57
C ALA A 53 -9.13 -7.85 -15.94
N GLY A 54 -8.03 -8.59 -16.05
CA GLY A 54 -7.34 -8.86 -17.31
C GLY A 54 -8.23 -9.59 -18.32
N GLN A 55 -8.98 -10.60 -17.87
CA GLN A 55 -9.96 -11.31 -18.70
C GLN A 55 -11.08 -10.37 -19.20
N GLN A 56 -11.65 -9.55 -18.30
CA GLN A 56 -12.71 -8.59 -18.66
C GLN A 56 -12.18 -7.52 -19.62
N TYR A 57 -10.96 -7.04 -19.43
CA TYR A 57 -10.32 -6.08 -20.31
C TYR A 57 -10.09 -6.66 -21.71
N ALA A 58 -9.62 -7.91 -21.82
CA ALA A 58 -9.46 -8.59 -23.10
C ALA A 58 -10.80 -8.73 -23.84
N GLN A 59 -11.88 -9.09 -23.14
CA GLN A 59 -13.23 -9.15 -23.70
C GLN A 59 -13.70 -7.77 -24.18
N LEU A 60 -13.44 -6.70 -23.41
CA LEU A 60 -13.77 -5.33 -23.80
C LEU A 60 -13.03 -4.91 -25.08
N LEU A 61 -11.74 -5.23 -25.19
CA LEU A 61 -10.96 -4.97 -26.40
C LEU A 61 -11.51 -5.73 -27.61
N GLN A 62 -11.88 -7.01 -27.44
CA GLN A 62 -12.50 -7.78 -28.52
C GLN A 62 -13.81 -7.15 -29.00
N GLN A 63 -14.67 -6.70 -28.08
CA GLN A 63 -15.91 -6.00 -28.44
C GLN A 63 -15.64 -4.67 -29.15
N GLY A 64 -14.65 -3.91 -28.69
CA GLY A 64 -14.20 -2.68 -29.36
C GLY A 64 -13.66 -2.94 -30.77
N ALA A 65 -12.91 -4.02 -30.95
CA ALA A 65 -12.37 -4.42 -32.25
C ALA A 65 -13.49 -4.78 -33.25
N GLN A 66 -14.48 -5.56 -32.81
CA GLN A 66 -15.65 -5.92 -33.63
C GLN A 66 -16.43 -4.69 -34.11
N LYS A 67 -16.44 -3.62 -33.32
CA LYS A 67 -17.09 -2.35 -33.65
C LYS A 67 -16.19 -1.37 -34.42
N ASN A 68 -14.98 -1.78 -34.81
CA ASN A 68 -13.96 -0.90 -35.38
C ASN A 68 -13.69 0.36 -34.53
N ALA A 69 -13.89 0.27 -33.21
CA ALA A 69 -13.75 1.38 -32.28
C ALA A 69 -12.33 1.51 -31.70
N LEU A 70 -11.44 0.52 -31.97
CA LEU A 70 -10.05 0.58 -31.54
C LEU A 70 -9.21 1.40 -32.52
N ALA A 71 -8.36 2.27 -31.96
CA ALA A 71 -7.34 2.96 -32.75
C ALA A 71 -6.33 1.96 -33.33
N ALA A 72 -5.94 2.16 -34.59
CA ALA A 72 -4.89 1.37 -35.21
C ALA A 72 -3.55 1.54 -34.48
N PRO A 73 -2.67 0.52 -34.44
CA PRO A 73 -1.38 0.58 -33.73
C PRO A 73 -0.50 1.77 -34.13
N ASP A 74 -0.62 2.20 -35.38
CA ASP A 74 0.18 3.28 -35.95
C ASP A 74 -0.37 4.69 -35.74
N GLN A 75 -1.58 4.83 -35.17
CA GLN A 75 -2.16 6.15 -34.92
C GLN A 75 -1.26 6.99 -34.00
N PRO A 76 -0.96 8.25 -34.37
CA PRO A 76 -0.08 9.11 -33.58
C PRO A 76 -0.62 9.38 -32.17
N GLN A 77 -1.95 9.41 -31.99
CA GLN A 77 -2.59 9.59 -30.69
C GLN A 77 -2.32 8.40 -29.76
N LEU A 78 -2.43 7.17 -30.27
CA LEU A 78 -2.17 5.96 -29.50
C LEU A 78 -0.68 5.83 -29.13
N LYS A 79 0.21 6.17 -30.07
CA LYS A 79 1.66 6.26 -29.81
C LYS A 79 1.96 7.26 -28.69
N ARG A 80 1.37 8.45 -28.73
CA ARG A 80 1.51 9.46 -27.68
C ARG A 80 0.98 8.97 -26.33
N LEU A 81 -0.19 8.32 -26.31
CA LEU A 81 -0.77 7.77 -25.08
C LEU A 81 0.15 6.75 -24.43
N ARG A 82 0.69 5.80 -25.21
CA ARG A 82 1.66 4.80 -24.73
C ARG A 82 2.94 5.45 -24.20
N ALA A 83 3.46 6.47 -24.89
CA ALA A 83 4.63 7.20 -24.43
C ALA A 83 4.39 7.96 -23.12
N ILE A 84 3.20 8.51 -22.90
CA ILE A 84 2.82 9.13 -21.61
C ILE A 84 2.75 8.05 -20.52
N ALA A 85 2.10 6.91 -20.78
CA ALA A 85 2.03 5.81 -19.84
C ALA A 85 3.43 5.33 -19.41
N GLN A 86 4.34 5.12 -20.37
CA GLN A 86 5.74 4.73 -20.10
C GLN A 86 6.49 5.74 -19.22
N ARG A 87 6.18 7.04 -19.32
CA ARG A 87 6.76 8.07 -18.44
C ARG A 87 6.18 8.04 -17.03
N ILE A 88 4.94 7.59 -16.85
CA ILE A 88 4.25 7.58 -15.55
C ILE A 88 4.54 6.29 -14.77
N ILE A 89 4.63 5.14 -15.45
CA ILE A 89 4.80 3.80 -14.83
C ILE A 89 5.90 3.76 -13.75
N PRO A 90 7.12 4.35 -13.95
CA PRO A 90 8.17 4.30 -12.93
C PRO A 90 7.76 4.89 -11.58
N TYR A 91 6.87 5.89 -11.57
CA TYR A 91 6.38 6.53 -10.36
C TYR A 91 5.25 5.75 -9.65
N ALA A 92 4.67 4.74 -10.32
CA ALA A 92 3.63 3.88 -9.76
C ALA A 92 4.18 2.60 -9.09
N MET A 93 5.47 2.30 -9.27
CA MET A 93 6.10 1.06 -8.79
C MET A 93 6.01 0.85 -7.28
N ALA A 94 6.02 1.94 -6.50
CA ALA A 94 5.85 1.87 -5.04
C ALA A 94 4.48 1.31 -4.60
N TRP A 95 3.50 1.30 -5.49
CA TRP A 95 2.12 0.89 -5.24
C TRP A 95 1.75 -0.39 -5.98
N ASN A 96 2.22 -0.53 -7.23
CA ASN A 96 2.03 -1.72 -8.02
C ASN A 96 3.33 -2.11 -8.75
N PRO A 97 4.17 -2.95 -8.13
CA PRO A 97 5.41 -3.42 -8.74
C PRO A 97 5.21 -4.23 -10.04
N ARG A 98 4.02 -4.77 -10.27
CA ARG A 98 3.69 -5.57 -11.46
C ARG A 98 3.43 -4.72 -12.70
N ALA A 99 3.21 -3.41 -12.56
CA ALA A 99 2.93 -2.53 -13.70
C ALA A 99 4.16 -2.25 -14.60
N LYS A 100 5.32 -2.82 -14.28
CA LYS A 100 6.55 -2.74 -15.10
C LYS A 100 6.56 -3.74 -16.27
N ASP A 101 5.83 -4.84 -16.12
CA ASP A 101 5.78 -5.98 -17.05
C ASP A 101 4.65 -5.77 -18.07
#